data_AF-A0A5Q4GJN1-F1
#
_entry.id   AF-A0A5Q4GJN1-F1
#
_cell.length_a   1.000
_cell.length_b   1.000
_cell.length_c   1.000
_cell.angle_alpha   90.00
_cell.angle_beta   90.00
_cell.angle_gamma   90.00
#
_symmetry.space_group_name_H-M   'P 1'
#
loop_
_entity.id
_entity.type
_entity.pdbx_description
1 polymer ?
#
loop_
_entity_poly.entity_id
_entity_poly.type
_entity_poly.pdbx_seq_one_letter_code
_entity_poly.pdbx_strand_id
1 'polypeptide(L)'
;MKLKLITAALVCLALLSACGGVNQPIDISDDSIVDGSLSTVNGPIRIGNRAQVRGSVSNVNGSVRVGSEAELGAISNVNGSIELGEQARAASLDSVNGSVTLLGQARVSLNASTVNGRIVVGEGSHIGGDLSTVNGRVELAAGSQVEGRVATVNGNILLNAASAGRVATYSGSIQLNGGSRIEGELRVRRPSTIRGRPPTITIGPDSEVVGPLVFERTVVLYVHDSATVGEIEGAEAIRFSGEQP
;
A
#
# COMPACT_ATOMS: atom_id res chain seq x y z
N MET A 1 -29.94 -2.16 -0.62
CA MET A 1 -28.75 -2.69 0.07
C MET A 1 -27.83 -1.53 0.41
N LYS A 2 -27.53 -1.37 1.70
CA LYS A 2 -26.87 -0.19 2.28
C LYS A 2 -25.42 -0.12 1.82
N LEU A 3 -25.13 0.87 0.99
CA LEU A 3 -23.78 1.27 0.62
C LEU A 3 -23.09 1.77 1.90
N LYS A 4 -22.11 1.03 2.41
CA LYS A 4 -21.27 1.52 3.50
C LYS A 4 -20.49 2.71 2.94
N LEU A 5 -20.94 3.93 3.29
CA LEU A 5 -20.18 5.16 3.11
C LEU A 5 -18.77 4.91 3.66
N ILE A 6 -17.78 5.05 2.81
CA ILE A 6 -16.39 5.22 3.25
C ILE A 6 -16.40 6.56 3.97
N THR A 7 -16.41 6.52 5.30
CA THR A 7 -16.24 7.69 6.16
C THR A 7 -14.82 8.18 5.95
N ALA A 8 -14.63 9.05 4.97
CA ALA A 8 -13.48 9.95 4.93
C ALA A 8 -13.68 10.95 6.07
N ALA A 9 -13.27 10.56 7.28
CA ALA A 9 -13.14 11.46 8.41
C ALA A 9 -11.93 12.35 8.13
N LEU A 10 -12.12 13.38 7.32
CA LEU A 10 -11.21 14.52 7.27
C LEU A 10 -11.36 15.27 8.60
N VAL A 11 -10.57 14.87 9.58
CA VAL A 11 -10.44 15.60 10.85
C VAL A 11 -9.73 16.90 10.54
N CYS A 12 -10.51 17.96 10.43
CA CYS A 12 -10.03 19.31 10.61
C CYS A 12 -10.00 19.59 12.13
N LEU A 13 -8.98 20.34 12.59
CA LEU A 13 -8.84 21.03 13.88
C LEU A 13 -7.94 20.36 14.95
N ALA A 14 -6.73 20.90 15.15
CA ALA A 14 -6.43 21.84 16.25
C ALA A 14 -4.93 22.21 16.28
N LEU A 15 -4.65 23.53 16.28
CA LEU A 15 -3.35 24.13 16.57
C LEU A 15 -2.99 23.91 18.05
N LEU A 16 -2.06 22.99 18.36
CA LEU A 16 -1.51 22.84 19.71
C LEU A 16 -0.01 22.50 19.64
N SER A 17 0.81 23.52 19.86
CA SER A 17 2.06 23.51 20.63
C SER A 17 2.97 22.27 20.57
N ALA A 18 3.38 21.82 19.39
CA ALA A 18 4.41 20.79 19.25
C ALA A 18 5.33 21.13 18.07
N CYS A 19 6.47 21.79 18.34
CA CYS A 19 7.59 22.09 17.41
C CYS A 19 7.24 22.38 15.92
N GLY A 20 6.04 22.92 15.63
CA GLY A 20 5.48 22.97 14.29
C GLY A 20 5.53 24.37 13.72
N GLY A 21 6.50 24.63 12.86
CA GLY A 21 6.50 25.83 12.02
C GLY A 21 5.49 25.66 10.88
N VAL A 22 4.68 26.67 10.60
CA VAL A 22 3.74 26.66 9.46
C VAL A 22 4.47 26.45 8.12
N ASN A 23 5.68 27.01 7.99
CA ASN A 23 6.49 26.98 6.76
C ASN A 23 7.90 26.42 6.91
N GLN A 24 8.33 26.06 8.12
CA GLN A 24 9.73 25.67 8.36
C GLN A 24 9.88 24.14 8.28
N PRO A 25 11.00 23.65 7.71
CA PRO A 25 11.33 22.24 7.80
C PRO A 25 11.47 21.81 9.26
N ILE A 26 11.07 20.58 9.56
CA ILE A 26 11.39 19.91 10.81
C ILE A 26 12.46 18.88 10.49
N ASP A 27 13.67 19.09 10.99
CA ASP A 27 14.79 18.16 10.82
C ASP A 27 15.11 17.55 12.19
N ILE A 28 14.90 16.24 12.33
CA ILE A 28 15.29 15.44 13.49
C ILE A 28 16.62 14.77 13.16
N SER A 29 17.62 14.93 14.02
CA SER A 29 18.94 14.34 13.81
C SER A 29 18.92 12.82 14.02
N ASP A 30 19.94 12.15 13.52
CA ASP A 30 20.18 10.73 13.79
C ASP A 30 20.19 10.47 15.31
N ASP A 31 19.77 9.26 15.69
CA ASP A 31 19.78 8.74 17.08
C ASP A 31 18.95 9.58 18.09
N SER A 32 18.19 10.58 17.61
CA SER A 32 17.42 11.47 18.47
C SER A 32 16.14 10.81 18.96
N ILE A 33 15.75 11.10 20.20
CA ILE A 33 14.48 10.66 20.78
C ILE A 33 13.56 11.87 20.92
N VAL A 34 12.37 11.77 20.34
CA VAL A 34 11.31 12.77 20.41
C VAL A 34 10.09 12.14 21.07
N ASP A 35 9.73 12.65 22.24
CA ASP A 35 8.59 12.14 23.02
C ASP A 35 7.22 12.63 22.51
N GLY A 36 7.21 13.68 21.70
CA GLY A 36 6.00 14.32 21.19
C GLY A 36 5.68 14.02 19.72
N SER A 37 4.55 14.57 19.26
CA SER A 37 4.18 14.57 17.85
C SER A 37 4.96 15.64 17.07
N LEU A 38 5.15 15.40 15.77
CA LEU A 38 5.73 16.34 14.82
C LEU A 38 4.66 16.76 13.82
N SER A 39 4.52 18.07 13.57
CA SER A 39 3.55 18.56 12.58
C SER A 39 4.01 19.81 11.87
N THR A 40 3.78 19.89 10.55
CA THR A 40 3.99 21.13 9.77
C THR A 40 3.05 21.15 8.57
N VAL A 41 2.75 22.34 8.05
CA VAL A 41 1.88 22.49 6.88
C VAL A 41 2.70 22.48 5.61
N ASN A 42 3.66 23.39 5.45
CA ASN A 42 4.40 23.57 4.19
C ASN A 42 5.86 23.11 4.25
N GLY A 43 6.43 22.94 5.45
CA GLY A 43 7.79 22.43 5.59
C GLY A 43 7.84 20.92 5.33
N PRO A 44 8.95 20.36 4.84
CA PRO A 44 9.16 18.92 4.91
C PRO A 44 9.47 18.49 6.36
N ILE A 45 9.17 17.24 6.70
CA ILE A 45 9.67 16.59 7.92
C ILE A 45 10.75 15.60 7.49
N ARG A 46 11.97 15.75 8.00
CA ARG A 46 13.07 14.81 7.79
C ARG A 46 13.47 14.25 9.14
N ILE A 47 13.48 12.92 9.23
CA ILE A 47 13.81 12.20 10.45
C ILE A 47 15.06 11.40 10.16
N GLY A 48 16.10 11.61 10.96
CA GLY A 48 17.39 10.96 10.82
C GLY A 48 17.34 9.46 11.07
N ASN A 49 18.47 8.81 10.83
CA ASN A 49 18.61 7.36 11.02
C ASN A 49 18.54 7.01 12.51
N ARG A 50 17.95 5.86 12.84
CA ARG A 50 17.79 5.36 14.22
C ARG A 50 17.10 6.33 15.18
N ALA A 51 16.48 7.40 14.67
CA ALA A 51 15.71 8.33 15.47
C ALA A 51 14.41 7.65 15.94
N GLN A 52 13.93 8.05 17.11
CA GLN A 52 12.70 7.56 17.69
C GLN A 52 11.72 8.71 17.86
N VAL A 53 10.54 8.60 17.24
CA VAL A 53 9.44 9.56 17.42
C VAL A 53 8.26 8.82 18.04
N ARG A 54 8.07 8.99 19.33
CA ARG A 54 7.01 8.29 20.09
C ARG A 54 5.61 8.79 19.76
N GLY A 55 5.51 10.04 19.31
CA GLY A 55 4.26 10.64 18.85
C GLY A 55 3.92 10.34 17.39
N SER A 56 2.85 10.98 16.92
CA SER A 56 2.46 10.95 15.51
C SER A 56 3.23 12.00 14.68
N VAL A 57 3.41 11.71 13.40
CA VAL A 57 4.01 12.64 12.43
C VAL A 57 2.93 13.05 11.42
N SER A 58 2.65 14.34 11.28
CA SER A 58 1.64 14.84 10.35
C SER A 58 2.16 15.96 9.45
N ASN A 59 1.79 15.91 8.16
CA ASN A 59 2.21 16.91 7.18
C ASN A 59 1.13 17.14 6.10
N VAL A 60 1.12 18.30 5.42
CA VAL A 60 0.06 18.69 4.48
C VAL A 60 0.52 19.07 3.07
N ASN A 61 1.65 19.73 2.89
CA ASN A 61 2.16 20.16 1.57
C ASN A 61 3.66 19.87 1.43
N GLY A 62 4.25 19.22 2.44
CA GLY A 62 5.63 18.77 2.46
C GLY A 62 5.73 17.26 2.28
N SER A 63 6.98 16.79 2.27
CA SER A 63 7.28 15.35 2.30
C SER A 63 7.67 14.96 3.71
N VAL A 64 7.32 13.73 4.09
CA VAL A 64 7.86 13.07 5.29
C VAL A 64 8.88 12.05 4.82
N ARG A 65 10.16 12.27 5.16
CA ARG A 65 11.24 11.31 4.90
C ARG A 65 11.77 10.80 6.22
N VAL A 66 11.83 9.48 6.35
CA VAL A 66 12.31 8.79 7.53
C VAL A 66 13.58 8.03 7.17
N GLY A 67 14.64 8.26 7.95
CA GLY A 67 15.93 7.58 7.80
C GLY A 67 15.86 6.11 8.17
N SER A 68 16.95 5.40 7.87
CA SER A 68 17.04 3.96 8.11
C SER A 68 16.96 3.64 9.61
N GLU A 69 16.38 2.49 9.94
CA GLU A 69 16.25 1.97 11.32
C GLU A 69 15.52 2.90 12.31
N ALA A 70 14.92 4.00 11.84
CA ALA A 70 14.14 4.89 12.69
C ALA A 70 12.82 4.23 13.11
N GLU A 71 12.31 4.59 14.29
CA GLU A 71 11.06 4.04 14.83
C GLU A 71 10.07 5.15 15.14
N LEU A 72 8.87 5.05 14.59
CA LEU A 72 7.87 6.11 14.65
C LEU A 72 6.49 5.55 14.99
N GLY A 73 5.65 6.41 15.54
CA GLY A 73 4.21 6.19 15.62
C GLY A 73 3.54 6.21 14.24
N ALA A 74 2.31 6.73 14.21
CA ALA A 74 1.55 6.89 12.97
C ALA A 74 2.07 8.08 12.15
N ILE A 75 2.14 7.92 10.82
CA ILE A 75 2.49 8.98 9.89
C ILE A 75 1.27 9.30 9.02
N SER A 76 0.84 10.56 9.02
CA SER A 76 -0.19 11.06 8.12
C SER A 76 0.35 12.17 7.22
N ASN A 77 0.01 12.12 5.94
CA ASN A 77 0.41 13.16 5.00
C ASN A 77 -0.71 13.54 4.04
N VAL A 78 -0.77 14.81 3.68
CA VAL A 78 -1.60 15.29 2.57
C VAL A 78 -0.66 15.93 1.54
N ASN A 79 -1.04 15.91 0.27
CA ASN A 79 -0.35 16.54 -0.87
C ASN A 79 1.19 16.47 -0.85
N GLY A 80 1.74 15.30 -0.54
CA GLY A 80 3.18 15.05 -0.55
C GLY A 80 3.50 13.57 -0.34
N SER A 81 4.78 13.21 -0.37
CA SER A 81 5.20 11.81 -0.23
C SER A 81 5.56 11.44 1.20
N ILE A 82 5.26 10.20 1.57
CA ILE A 82 5.85 9.51 2.72
C ILE A 82 6.90 8.53 2.19
N GLU A 83 8.13 8.62 2.71
CA GLU A 83 9.21 7.67 2.42
C GLU A 83 9.74 7.12 3.75
N LEU A 84 9.61 5.80 3.93
CA LEU A 84 10.12 5.06 5.07
C LEU A 84 11.44 4.40 4.69
N GLY A 85 12.52 4.76 5.38
CA GLY A 85 13.87 4.28 5.14
C GLY A 85 14.05 2.77 5.34
N GLU A 86 15.22 2.26 5.00
CA GLU A 86 15.51 0.84 5.14
C GLU A 86 15.42 0.39 6.60
N GLN A 87 14.79 -0.74 6.86
CA GLN A 87 14.58 -1.29 8.22
C GLN A 87 13.85 -0.36 9.20
N ALA A 88 13.35 0.80 8.74
CA ALA A 88 12.60 1.72 9.57
C ALA A 88 11.22 1.16 9.90
N ARG A 89 10.66 1.60 11.03
CA ARG A 89 9.44 1.08 11.62
C ARG A 89 8.43 2.20 11.82
N ALA A 90 7.19 1.95 11.42
CA ALA A 90 6.07 2.84 11.69
C ALA A 90 4.86 2.05 12.21
N ALA A 91 4.00 2.72 12.98
CA ALA A 91 2.74 2.10 13.40
C ALA A 91 1.77 1.97 12.21
N SER A 92 1.51 3.08 11.50
CA SER A 92 0.68 3.14 10.31
C SER A 92 1.13 4.28 9.38
N LEU A 93 0.78 4.18 8.11
CA LEU A 93 1.08 5.20 7.10
C LEU A 93 -0.21 5.58 6.38
N ASP A 94 -0.60 6.85 6.40
CA ASP A 94 -1.81 7.34 5.74
C ASP A 94 -1.49 8.55 4.88
N SER A 95 -1.90 8.53 3.61
CA SER A 95 -1.63 9.62 2.69
C SER A 95 -2.84 10.03 1.86
N VAL A 96 -2.91 11.31 1.46
CA VAL A 96 -3.92 11.82 0.54
C VAL A 96 -3.22 12.65 -0.53
N ASN A 97 -3.44 12.30 -1.80
CA ASN A 97 -2.76 12.86 -2.98
C ASN A 97 -1.23 12.76 -2.87
N GLY A 98 -0.74 11.63 -2.35
CA GLY A 98 0.66 11.45 -2.02
C GLY A 98 1.11 10.01 -2.17
N SER A 99 2.36 9.80 -2.59
CA SER A 99 2.93 8.45 -2.66
C SER A 99 3.39 7.98 -1.28
N VAL A 100 3.33 6.67 -1.06
CA VAL A 100 3.90 6.00 0.10
C VAL A 100 4.96 5.03 -0.41
N THR A 101 6.20 5.19 0.02
CA THR A 101 7.31 4.33 -0.37
C THR A 101 7.92 3.73 0.89
N LEU A 102 8.01 2.41 0.95
CA LEU A 102 8.81 1.69 1.94
C LEU A 102 10.07 1.22 1.22
N LEU A 103 11.24 1.62 1.71
CA LEU A 103 12.51 1.06 1.26
C LEU A 103 12.72 -0.34 1.84
N GLY A 104 13.86 -0.97 1.57
CA GLY A 104 14.10 -2.37 1.89
C GLY A 104 13.94 -2.72 3.37
N GLN A 105 13.30 -3.85 3.66
CA GLN A 105 13.10 -4.41 5.00
C GLN A 105 12.39 -3.49 6.00
N ALA A 106 11.73 -2.43 5.54
CA ALA A 106 10.92 -1.56 6.39
C ALA A 106 9.70 -2.30 6.94
N ARG A 107 9.21 -1.88 8.11
CA ARG A 107 8.09 -2.54 8.80
C ARG A 107 7.00 -1.55 9.17
N VAL A 108 5.76 -1.88 8.81
CA VAL A 108 4.57 -1.18 9.26
C VAL A 108 3.73 -2.14 10.09
N SER A 109 3.51 -1.80 11.35
CA SER A 109 2.87 -2.73 12.30
C SER A 109 1.37 -2.92 12.02
N LEU A 110 0.72 -1.87 11.52
CA LEU A 110 -0.71 -1.85 11.20
C LEU A 110 -0.88 -1.67 9.69
N ASN A 111 -1.60 -0.63 9.28
CA ASN A 111 -2.03 -0.43 7.90
C ASN A 111 -1.16 0.61 7.19
N ALA A 112 -1.10 0.51 5.86
CA ALA A 112 -0.62 1.57 5.00
C ALA A 112 -1.65 1.89 3.92
N SER A 113 -2.01 3.17 3.79
CA SER A 113 -3.07 3.61 2.89
C SER A 113 -2.72 4.92 2.17
N THR A 114 -3.26 5.09 0.96
CA THR A 114 -3.27 6.41 0.31
C THR A 114 -4.52 6.65 -0.53
N VAL A 115 -4.92 7.90 -0.67
CA VAL A 115 -5.91 8.32 -1.68
C VAL A 115 -5.17 8.99 -2.83
N ASN A 116 -5.45 8.60 -4.07
CA ASN A 116 -4.81 9.18 -5.27
C ASN A 116 -3.26 9.15 -5.26
N GLY A 117 -2.66 8.07 -4.75
CA GLY A 117 -1.21 7.96 -4.65
C GLY A 117 -0.71 6.55 -4.94
N ARG A 118 0.52 6.44 -5.42
CA ARG A 118 1.19 5.14 -5.58
C ARG A 118 1.69 4.64 -4.22
N ILE A 119 1.57 3.34 -3.97
CA ILE A 119 2.24 2.67 -2.88
C ILE A 119 3.30 1.72 -3.44
N VAL A 120 4.55 1.85 -2.99
CA VAL A 120 5.65 0.95 -3.33
C VAL A 120 6.17 0.33 -2.05
N VAL A 121 6.18 -1.00 -1.99
CA VAL A 121 6.71 -1.78 -0.87
C VAL A 121 8.00 -2.43 -1.32
N GLY A 122 9.12 -1.97 -0.77
CA GLY A 122 10.47 -2.43 -1.09
C GLY A 122 10.74 -3.88 -0.68
N GLU A 123 11.89 -4.38 -1.11
CA GLU A 123 12.30 -5.78 -0.92
C GLU A 123 12.31 -6.17 0.55
N GLY A 124 11.73 -7.33 0.88
CA GLY A 124 11.71 -7.87 2.24
C GLY A 124 10.91 -7.04 3.27
N SER A 125 10.20 -5.99 2.84
CA SER A 125 9.40 -5.15 3.73
C SER A 125 8.11 -5.84 4.16
N HIS A 126 7.62 -5.49 5.34
CA HIS A 126 6.50 -6.17 5.98
C HIS A 126 5.43 -5.19 6.45
N ILE A 127 4.16 -5.50 6.16
CA ILE A 127 2.98 -4.77 6.64
C ILE A 127 2.07 -5.76 7.37
N GLY A 128 1.86 -5.56 8.67
CA GLY A 128 1.06 -6.45 9.51
C GLY A 128 -0.46 -6.33 9.28
N GLY A 129 -0.91 -5.23 8.67
CA GLY A 129 -2.32 -4.97 8.39
C GLY A 129 -2.66 -4.92 6.90
N ASP A 130 -3.66 -4.10 6.58
CA ASP A 130 -4.12 -3.89 5.22
C ASP A 130 -3.25 -2.85 4.49
N LEU A 131 -3.09 -3.07 3.18
CA LEU A 131 -2.46 -2.16 2.24
C LEU A 131 -3.49 -1.69 1.21
N SER A 132 -3.78 -0.39 1.12
CA SER A 132 -4.82 0.03 0.18
C SER A 132 -4.67 1.41 -0.44
N THR A 133 -5.21 1.56 -1.65
CA THR A 133 -5.33 2.85 -2.31
C THR A 133 -6.63 2.99 -3.08
N VAL A 134 -7.04 4.22 -3.42
CA VAL A 134 -8.27 4.44 -4.21
C VAL A 134 -7.94 4.48 -5.70
N ASN A 135 -7.17 5.47 -6.13
CA ASN A 135 -6.83 5.70 -7.54
C ASN A 135 -5.33 5.50 -7.82
N GLY A 136 -4.69 4.65 -7.01
CA GLY A 136 -3.26 4.45 -7.00
C GLY A 136 -2.84 3.05 -7.43
N ARG A 137 -1.63 2.96 -7.96
CA ARG A 137 -0.96 1.68 -8.16
C ARG A 137 -0.35 1.19 -6.85
N VAL A 138 -0.43 -0.11 -6.61
CA VAL A 138 0.30 -0.80 -5.54
C VAL A 138 1.32 -1.73 -6.16
N GLU A 139 2.58 -1.62 -5.74
CA GLU A 139 3.68 -2.47 -6.18
C GLU A 139 4.38 -3.08 -4.96
N LEU A 140 4.48 -4.40 -4.93
CA LEU A 140 5.20 -5.18 -3.92
C LEU A 140 6.44 -5.80 -4.57
N ALA A 141 7.61 -5.53 -4.02
CA ALA A 141 8.87 -6.09 -4.46
C ALA A 141 9.13 -7.48 -3.84
N ALA A 142 10.20 -8.14 -4.30
CA ALA A 142 10.56 -9.50 -3.88
C ALA A 142 10.65 -9.65 -2.36
N GLY A 143 10.13 -10.77 -1.85
CA GLY A 143 10.15 -11.09 -0.43
C GLY A 143 9.31 -10.16 0.46
N SER A 144 8.64 -9.15 -0.09
CA SER A 144 7.74 -8.32 0.70
C SER A 144 6.46 -9.09 1.09
N GLN A 145 5.91 -8.73 2.24
CA GLN A 145 4.75 -9.40 2.81
C GLN A 145 3.72 -8.40 3.32
N VAL A 146 2.46 -8.64 2.98
CA VAL A 146 1.29 -7.98 3.57
C VAL A 146 0.43 -9.04 4.23
N GLU A 147 0.35 -9.07 5.56
CA GLU A 147 -0.45 -10.09 6.27
C GLU A 147 -1.95 -9.94 6.01
N GLY A 148 -2.41 -8.70 5.86
CA GLY A 148 -3.79 -8.38 5.57
C GLY A 148 -4.13 -8.41 4.08
N ARG A 149 -4.97 -7.46 3.68
CA ARG A 149 -5.47 -7.35 2.31
C ARG A 149 -4.74 -6.25 1.55
N VAL A 150 -4.27 -6.58 0.35
CA VAL A 150 -3.84 -5.60 -0.66
C VAL A 150 -5.04 -5.21 -1.52
N ALA A 151 -5.37 -3.92 -1.62
CA ALA A 151 -6.51 -3.49 -2.41
C ALA A 151 -6.38 -2.14 -3.11
N THR A 152 -7.06 -2.03 -4.24
CA THR A 152 -7.23 -0.76 -4.96
C THR A 152 -8.60 -0.63 -5.59
N VAL A 153 -9.13 0.59 -5.71
CA VAL A 153 -10.41 0.79 -6.42
C VAL A 153 -10.17 0.84 -7.93
N ASN A 154 -9.28 1.72 -8.39
CA ASN A 154 -9.09 1.99 -9.82
C ASN A 154 -7.65 1.85 -10.32
N GLY A 155 -6.66 1.63 -9.46
CA GLY A 155 -5.28 1.43 -9.92
C GLY A 155 -4.91 -0.04 -10.08
N ASN A 156 -3.66 -0.32 -10.46
CA ASN A 156 -3.21 -1.70 -10.65
C ASN A 156 -2.52 -2.24 -9.40
N ILE A 157 -2.55 -3.55 -9.22
CA ILE A 157 -1.81 -4.27 -8.18
C ILE A 157 -0.75 -5.14 -8.86
N LEU A 158 0.50 -4.97 -8.47
CA LEU A 158 1.62 -5.76 -8.95
C LEU A 158 2.34 -6.40 -7.76
N LEU A 159 2.43 -7.73 -7.76
CA LEU A 159 3.25 -8.50 -6.82
C LEU A 159 4.42 -9.10 -7.61
N ASN A 160 5.65 -8.92 -7.12
CA ASN A 160 6.85 -9.52 -7.69
C ASN A 160 7.49 -10.42 -6.63
N ALA A 161 7.37 -11.75 -6.76
CA ALA A 161 7.85 -12.70 -5.76
C ALA A 161 7.47 -12.29 -4.31
N ALA A 162 6.24 -11.78 -4.14
CA ALA A 162 5.74 -11.19 -2.91
C ALA A 162 4.53 -11.94 -2.38
N SER A 163 4.22 -11.77 -1.10
CA SER A 163 3.08 -12.43 -0.45
C SER A 163 2.04 -11.45 0.06
N ALA A 164 0.77 -11.82 -0.08
CA ALA A 164 -0.37 -11.07 0.46
C ALA A 164 -1.41 -12.03 1.07
N GLY A 165 -2.02 -11.63 2.19
CA GLY A 165 -3.10 -12.40 2.80
C GLY A 165 -4.34 -12.51 1.89
N ARG A 166 -4.77 -11.40 1.30
CA ARG A 166 -5.85 -11.33 0.29
C ARG A 166 -5.56 -10.25 -0.73
N VAL A 167 -6.17 -10.35 -1.91
CA VAL A 167 -6.10 -9.29 -2.93
C VAL A 167 -7.49 -8.92 -3.42
N ALA A 168 -7.80 -7.62 -3.47
CA ALA A 168 -9.10 -7.16 -3.96
C ALA A 168 -9.02 -5.90 -4.83
N THR A 169 -9.80 -5.86 -5.91
CA THR A 169 -9.97 -4.65 -6.70
C THR A 169 -11.39 -4.47 -7.25
N TYR A 170 -11.71 -3.28 -7.77
CA TYR A 170 -12.97 -2.99 -8.46
C TYR A 170 -12.77 -2.84 -9.98
N SER A 171 -11.77 -2.06 -10.38
CA SER A 171 -11.48 -1.74 -11.79
C SER A 171 -10.02 -1.92 -12.18
N GLY A 172 -9.16 -2.24 -11.22
CA GLY A 172 -7.73 -2.42 -11.41
C GLY A 172 -7.37 -3.73 -12.09
N SER A 173 -6.25 -3.72 -12.83
CA SER A 173 -5.61 -4.97 -13.25
C SER A 173 -4.75 -5.52 -12.11
N ILE A 174 -4.65 -6.84 -12.03
CA ILE A 174 -3.82 -7.54 -11.04
C ILE A 174 -2.78 -8.35 -11.81
N GLN A 175 -1.52 -8.22 -11.43
CA GLN A 175 -0.43 -9.00 -12.00
C GLN A 175 0.39 -9.63 -10.87
N LEU A 176 0.43 -10.95 -10.86
CA LEU A 176 1.32 -11.74 -10.02
C LEU A 176 2.50 -12.17 -10.89
N ASN A 177 3.69 -11.65 -10.63
CA ASN A 177 4.91 -12.09 -11.28
C ASN A 177 5.54 -13.26 -10.52
N GLY A 178 6.50 -13.94 -11.16
CA GLY A 178 7.27 -15.09 -10.67
C GLY A 178 7.27 -15.30 -9.16
N GLY A 179 6.71 -16.41 -8.68
CA GLY A 179 6.77 -16.80 -7.27
C GLY A 179 5.94 -15.95 -6.30
N SER A 180 4.96 -15.17 -6.78
CA SER A 180 4.06 -14.42 -5.91
C SER A 180 3.00 -15.33 -5.29
N ARG A 181 2.60 -15.05 -4.05
CA ARG A 181 1.64 -15.88 -3.31
C ARG A 181 0.51 -15.06 -2.71
N ILE A 182 -0.72 -15.53 -2.89
CA ILE A 182 -1.90 -15.04 -2.19
C ILE A 182 -2.40 -16.16 -1.29
N GLU A 183 -2.40 -15.93 0.02
CA GLU A 183 -2.82 -16.91 1.03
C GLU A 183 -4.32 -17.21 0.99
N GLY A 184 -5.11 -16.20 0.60
CA GLY A 184 -6.57 -16.23 0.66
C GLY A 184 -7.22 -15.85 -0.66
N GLU A 185 -8.38 -15.21 -0.57
CA GLU A 185 -9.22 -14.81 -1.72
C GLU A 185 -8.52 -13.76 -2.61
N LEU A 186 -8.59 -13.96 -3.93
CA LEU A 186 -8.43 -12.92 -4.94
C LEU A 186 -9.83 -12.52 -5.44
N ARG A 187 -10.21 -11.26 -5.30
CA ARG A 187 -11.55 -10.80 -5.68
C ARG A 187 -11.56 -9.57 -6.58
N VAL A 188 -12.27 -9.66 -7.70
CA VAL A 188 -12.63 -8.49 -8.52
C VAL A 188 -14.10 -8.18 -8.32
N ARG A 189 -14.38 -7.08 -7.63
CA ARG A 189 -15.73 -6.66 -7.26
C ARG A 189 -16.43 -5.93 -8.39
N ARG A 190 -17.76 -5.97 -8.38
CA ARG A 190 -18.58 -5.18 -9.31
C ARG A 190 -18.59 -3.70 -8.87
N PRO A 191 -18.14 -2.76 -9.71
CA PRO A 191 -18.29 -1.33 -9.41
C PRO A 191 -19.77 -0.90 -9.52
N SER A 192 -20.12 0.21 -8.86
CA SER A 192 -21.46 0.80 -8.95
C SER A 192 -21.83 1.25 -10.37
N THR A 193 -20.82 1.57 -11.19
CA THR A 193 -20.98 1.85 -12.61
C THR A 193 -19.87 1.13 -13.36
N ILE A 194 -20.23 0.27 -14.31
CA ILE A 194 -19.26 -0.34 -15.20
C ILE A 194 -18.88 0.71 -16.25
N ARG A 195 -17.67 1.24 -16.13
CA ARG A 195 -17.03 2.10 -17.13
C ARG A 195 -15.64 1.55 -17.42
N GLY A 196 -15.16 1.81 -18.63
CA GLY A 196 -13.84 1.37 -19.07
C GLY A 196 -13.80 -0.09 -19.53
N ARG A 197 -12.60 -0.53 -19.88
CA ARG A 197 -12.33 -1.89 -20.36
C ARG A 197 -12.39 -2.90 -19.20
N PRO A 198 -12.68 -4.18 -19.46
CA PRO A 198 -12.47 -5.23 -18.48
C PRO A 198 -11.03 -5.20 -17.93
N PRO A 199 -10.82 -5.37 -16.62
CA PRO A 199 -9.47 -5.47 -16.09
C PRO A 199 -8.84 -6.80 -16.52
N THR A 200 -7.52 -6.78 -16.67
CA THR A 200 -6.72 -7.99 -16.94
C THR A 200 -6.15 -8.51 -15.63
N ILE A 201 -6.28 -9.81 -15.40
CA ILE A 201 -5.80 -10.52 -14.23
C ILE A 201 -4.80 -11.55 -14.73
N THR A 202 -3.52 -11.37 -14.41
CA THR A 202 -2.45 -12.27 -14.84
C THR A 202 -1.85 -12.96 -13.64
N ILE A 203 -1.98 -14.29 -13.61
CA ILE A 203 -1.29 -15.17 -12.67
C ILE A 203 -0.06 -15.70 -13.39
N GLY A 204 1.11 -15.13 -13.10
CA GLY A 204 2.38 -15.44 -13.74
C GLY A 204 3.01 -16.74 -13.25
N PRO A 205 4.21 -17.07 -13.76
CA PRO A 205 4.88 -18.33 -13.47
C PRO A 205 5.09 -18.56 -11.97
N ASP A 206 4.92 -19.80 -11.54
CA ASP A 206 5.18 -20.30 -10.19
C ASP A 206 4.45 -19.52 -9.09
N SER A 207 3.42 -18.75 -9.48
CA SER A 207 2.59 -18.01 -8.56
C SER A 207 1.50 -18.91 -8.01
N GLU A 208 1.10 -18.66 -6.77
CA GLU A 208 0.10 -19.45 -6.07
C GLU A 208 -1.01 -18.55 -5.53
N VAL A 209 -2.26 -18.89 -5.83
CA VAL A 209 -3.45 -18.33 -5.17
C VAL A 209 -4.15 -19.47 -4.47
N VAL A 210 -3.98 -19.56 -3.15
CA VAL A 210 -4.49 -20.69 -2.35
C VAL A 210 -6.00 -20.63 -2.21
N GLY A 211 -6.55 -19.44 -2.00
CA GLY A 211 -7.98 -19.22 -1.89
C GLY A 211 -8.69 -19.19 -3.25
N PRO A 212 -10.02 -18.98 -3.24
CA PRO A 212 -10.80 -18.85 -4.46
C PRO A 212 -10.49 -17.53 -5.19
N LEU A 213 -10.68 -17.55 -6.51
CA LEU A 213 -10.63 -16.40 -7.40
C LEU A 213 -12.07 -16.03 -7.78
N VAL A 214 -12.57 -14.93 -7.22
CA VAL A 214 -13.98 -14.52 -7.33
C VAL A 214 -14.13 -13.27 -8.20
N PHE A 215 -14.81 -13.39 -9.34
CA PHE A 215 -15.01 -12.31 -10.30
C PHE A 215 -16.49 -11.93 -10.42
N GLU A 216 -16.87 -10.76 -9.91
CA GLU A 216 -18.26 -10.24 -9.95
C GLU A 216 -18.57 -9.39 -11.20
N ARG A 217 -17.61 -9.32 -12.12
CA ARG A 217 -17.67 -8.63 -13.40
C ARG A 217 -16.81 -9.37 -14.42
N THR A 218 -17.06 -9.14 -15.70
CA THR A 218 -16.18 -9.64 -16.76
C THR A 218 -14.76 -9.12 -16.59
N VAL A 219 -13.81 -10.05 -16.68
CA VAL A 219 -12.37 -9.83 -16.65
C VAL A 219 -11.71 -10.64 -17.77
N VAL A 220 -10.46 -10.31 -18.10
CA VAL A 220 -9.60 -11.21 -18.87
C VAL A 220 -8.66 -11.88 -17.88
N LEU A 221 -8.77 -13.20 -17.72
CA LEU A 221 -7.97 -13.97 -16.78
C LEU A 221 -6.93 -14.80 -17.55
N TYR A 222 -5.65 -14.50 -17.33
CA TYR A 222 -4.52 -15.29 -17.80
C TYR A 222 -3.91 -16.06 -16.64
N VAL A 223 -3.69 -17.37 -16.82
CA VAL A 223 -3.06 -18.23 -15.81
C VAL A 223 -1.93 -19.01 -16.44
N HIS A 224 -0.71 -18.79 -15.94
CA HIS A 224 0.46 -19.51 -16.42
C HIS A 224 0.31 -21.01 -16.15
N ASP A 225 0.89 -21.85 -17.00
CA ASP A 225 0.79 -23.31 -16.88
C ASP A 225 1.44 -23.85 -15.60
N SER A 226 2.47 -23.17 -15.08
CA SER A 226 3.11 -23.51 -13.80
C SER A 226 2.44 -22.88 -12.57
N ALA A 227 1.44 -22.00 -12.75
CA ALA A 227 0.75 -21.37 -11.64
C ALA A 227 -0.29 -22.32 -11.01
N THR A 228 -0.41 -22.24 -9.69
CA THR A 228 -1.43 -22.95 -8.92
C THR A 228 -2.51 -21.98 -8.46
N VAL A 229 -3.76 -22.29 -8.74
CA VAL A 229 -4.91 -21.44 -8.39
C VAL A 229 -6.01 -22.28 -7.77
N GLY A 230 -6.71 -21.70 -6.79
CA GLY A 230 -7.92 -22.28 -6.22
C GLY A 230 -9.11 -22.26 -7.19
N GLU A 231 -10.30 -22.47 -6.65
CA GLU A 231 -11.55 -22.43 -7.41
C GLU A 231 -11.75 -21.07 -8.11
N ILE A 232 -12.15 -21.10 -9.37
CA ILE A 232 -12.40 -19.91 -10.19
C ILE A 232 -13.90 -19.71 -10.36
N GLU A 233 -14.41 -18.57 -9.93
CA GLU A 233 -15.82 -18.19 -10.03
C GLU A 233 -15.99 -16.94 -10.89
N GLY A 234 -16.83 -17.02 -11.94
CA GLY A 234 -17.23 -15.84 -12.72
C GLY A 234 -16.25 -15.38 -13.81
N ALA A 235 -15.22 -16.18 -14.10
CA ALA A 235 -14.31 -15.99 -15.24
C ALA A 235 -13.88 -17.34 -15.82
N GLU A 236 -13.40 -17.32 -17.07
CA GLU A 236 -12.76 -18.47 -17.71
C GLU A 236 -11.26 -18.18 -17.84
N ALA A 237 -10.42 -19.14 -17.45
CA ALA A 237 -8.98 -18.98 -17.47
C ALA A 237 -8.40 -19.24 -18.87
N ILE A 238 -7.63 -18.29 -19.39
CA ILE A 238 -6.82 -18.45 -20.59
C ILE A 238 -5.42 -18.90 -20.15
N ARG A 239 -5.06 -20.13 -20.53
CA ARG A 239 -3.76 -20.71 -20.21
C ARG A 239 -2.65 -20.14 -21.11
N PHE A 240 -1.46 -19.95 -20.56
CA PHE A 240 -0.28 -19.51 -21.30
C PHE A 240 1.01 -20.08 -20.67
N SER A 241 2.09 -20.13 -21.45
CA SER A 241 3.39 -20.73 -21.04
C SER A 241 4.61 -19.86 -21.33
N GLY A 242 4.42 -18.68 -21.93
CA GLY A 242 5.50 -17.70 -22.16
C GLY A 242 5.73 -16.78 -20.97
N GLU A 243 6.74 -15.91 -21.07
CA GLU A 243 7.00 -14.87 -20.05
C GLU A 243 5.82 -13.90 -19.88
N GLN A 244 5.03 -13.72 -20.94
CA GLN A 244 3.82 -12.90 -20.97
C GLN A 244 2.70 -13.62 -21.76
N PRO A 245 1.42 -13.36 -21.44
CA PRO A 245 0.28 -13.96 -22.13
C PRO A 245 0.06 -13.47 -23.56
#